data_AF-A0A1G3AGE0-F1
#
_entry.id   AF-A0A1G3AGE0-F1
#
_cell.length_a   1.000
_cell.length_b   1.000
_cell.length_c   1.000
_cell.angle_alpha   90.00
_cell.angle_beta   90.00
_cell.angle_gamma   90.00
#
_symmetry.space_group_name_H-M   'P 1'
#
loop_
_entity.id
_entity.type
_entity.pdbx_description
1 polymer ?
#
loop_
_entity_poly.entity_id
_entity_poly.type
_entity_poly.pdbx_seq_one_letter_code
_entity_poly.pdbx_strand_id
1 'polypeptide(L)'
;MLTARAADGQPMPRGTRVLAPAFSSLTVRRPGVNSLVLQPSSGYFASLSSRYSSVQSMAAGDSVPLPGMTITVLTVTEDGRPMEVLFRFPVALEDRSLHWVCWEAGRFREFRPPGVGAAIELPASGLPF
;
A
#
# COMPACT_ATOMS: atom_id res chain seq x y z
N MET A 1 17.82 -5.21 -1.74
CA MET A 1 18.44 -4.33 -2.76
C MET A 1 18.62 -2.86 -2.30
N LEU A 2 18.79 -2.58 -0.99
CA LEU A 2 19.22 -1.25 -0.53
C LEU A 2 20.76 -1.12 -0.54
N THR A 3 21.46 -2.25 -0.37
CA THR A 3 22.92 -2.35 -0.36
C THR A 3 23.58 -2.02 -1.69
N ALA A 4 22.98 -2.41 -2.82
CA ALA A 4 23.53 -2.12 -4.16
C ALA A 4 23.53 -0.62 -4.48
N ARG A 5 22.40 0.07 -4.25
CA ARG A 5 22.31 1.53 -4.50
C ARG A 5 23.27 2.35 -3.64
N ALA A 6 23.56 1.90 -2.43
CA ALA A 6 24.48 2.58 -1.51
C ALA A 6 25.93 2.41 -1.95
N ALA A 7 26.30 1.25 -2.48
CA ALA A 7 27.60 1.01 -3.09
C ALA A 7 27.80 1.84 -4.37
N ASP A 8 26.72 2.07 -5.14
CA ASP A 8 26.75 2.80 -6.42
C ASP A 8 26.54 4.32 -6.28
N GLY A 9 26.48 4.86 -5.06
CA GLY A 9 26.30 6.30 -4.81
C GLY A 9 24.95 6.88 -5.30
N GLN A 10 23.95 6.03 -5.52
CA GLN A 10 22.64 6.47 -5.99
C GLN A 10 21.84 7.14 -4.85
N PRO A 11 20.97 8.12 -5.17
CA PRO A 11 20.09 8.74 -4.18
C PRO A 11 19.29 7.68 -3.42
N MET A 12 19.41 7.70 -2.09
CA MET A 12 18.60 6.86 -1.23
C MET A 12 17.19 7.42 -1.11
N PRO A 13 16.14 6.60 -1.28
CA PRO A 13 14.80 7.05 -0.95
C PRO A 13 14.74 7.37 0.55
N ARG A 14 14.11 8.50 0.90
CA ARG A 14 13.92 8.93 2.30
C ARG A 14 13.19 7.89 3.16
N GLY A 15 12.45 7.00 2.51
CA GLY A 15 11.86 5.81 3.12
C GLY A 15 11.24 4.90 2.06
N THR A 16 11.12 3.62 2.39
CA THR A 16 10.30 2.67 1.62
C THR A 16 9.06 2.33 2.44
N ARG A 17 7.91 2.18 1.78
CA ARG A 17 6.63 1.92 2.42
C ARG A 17 5.89 0.85 1.64
N VAL A 18 5.40 -0.17 2.35
CA VAL A 18 4.54 -1.21 1.78
C VAL A 18 3.10 -0.81 2.06
N LEU A 19 2.31 -0.61 1.00
CA LEU A 19 0.94 -0.10 1.13
C LEU A 19 -0.12 -1.21 1.14
N ALA A 20 0.19 -2.36 0.55
CA ALA A 20 -0.72 -3.49 0.47
C ALA A 20 0.04 -4.80 0.24
N PRO A 21 -0.53 -5.95 0.67
CA PRO A 21 -0.02 -7.26 0.31
C PRO A 21 -0.18 -7.53 -1.20
N ALA A 22 0.71 -8.35 -1.76
CA ALA A 22 0.65 -8.77 -3.17
C ALA A 22 0.01 -10.14 -3.40
N PHE A 23 -0.41 -10.85 -2.34
CA PHE A 23 -0.91 -12.22 -2.41
C PHE A 23 -2.41 -12.32 -2.71
N SER A 24 -3.16 -11.23 -2.56
CA SER A 24 -4.56 -11.10 -2.95
C SER A 24 -4.70 -10.04 -4.04
N SER A 25 -5.80 -10.07 -4.80
CA SER A 25 -6.10 -8.96 -5.72
C SER A 25 -6.33 -7.68 -4.93
N LEU A 26 -5.98 -6.55 -5.54
CA LEU A 26 -6.00 -5.25 -4.90
C LEU A 26 -6.74 -4.26 -5.78
N THR A 27 -7.83 -3.69 -5.27
CA THR A 27 -8.45 -2.52 -5.89
C THR A 27 -7.71 -1.27 -5.43
N VAL A 28 -7.23 -0.47 -6.39
CA VAL A 28 -6.59 0.82 -6.18
C VAL A 28 -7.49 1.91 -6.75
N ARG A 29 -7.98 2.81 -5.90
CA ARG A 29 -8.79 3.98 -6.29
C ARG A 29 -8.05 5.27 -5.99
N ARG A 30 -8.22 6.29 -6.82
CA ARG A 30 -7.63 7.61 -6.60
C ARG A 30 -8.70 8.69 -6.43
N PRO A 31 -9.15 8.97 -5.20
CA PRO A 31 -10.18 10.00 -4.98
C PRO A 31 -9.68 11.44 -5.13
N GLY A 32 -8.35 11.67 -5.13
CA GLY A 32 -7.79 13.02 -5.21
C GLY A 32 -6.35 13.06 -5.71
N VAL A 33 -5.80 14.27 -5.79
CA VAL A 33 -4.47 14.53 -6.37
C VAL A 33 -3.32 13.84 -5.62
N ASN A 34 -3.49 13.63 -4.31
CA ASN A 34 -2.47 13.13 -3.37
C ASN A 34 -2.96 11.96 -2.51
N SER A 35 -3.98 11.22 -2.96
CA SER A 35 -4.60 10.18 -2.17
C SER A 35 -4.90 8.91 -2.95
N LEU A 36 -4.72 7.77 -2.28
CA LEU A 36 -5.11 6.45 -2.78
C LEU A 36 -5.99 5.76 -1.75
N VAL A 37 -7.04 5.11 -2.21
CA VAL A 37 -7.81 4.16 -1.42
C VAL A 37 -7.46 2.76 -1.92
N LEU A 38 -7.00 1.93 -1.01
CA LEU A 38 -6.60 0.56 -1.28
C LEU A 38 -7.54 -0.40 -0.57
N GLN A 39 -7.94 -1.43 -1.29
CA GLN A 39 -8.82 -2.50 -0.79
C GLN A 39 -8.34 -3.85 -1.33
N PRO A 40 -7.51 -4.58 -0.56
CA PRO A 40 -7.19 -5.97 -0.87
C PRO A 40 -8.45 -6.82 -0.74
N SER A 41 -8.68 -7.78 -1.66
CA SER A 41 -9.89 -8.61 -1.66
C SER A 41 -10.07 -9.47 -0.41
N SER A 42 -8.98 -9.81 0.27
CA SER A 42 -8.97 -10.55 1.54
C SER A 42 -8.87 -9.66 2.80
N GLY A 43 -8.89 -8.33 2.62
CA GLY A 43 -8.53 -7.37 3.65
C GLY A 43 -7.04 -7.38 4.00
N TYR A 44 -6.66 -6.47 4.88
CA TYR A 44 -5.30 -6.43 5.43
C TYR A 44 -5.10 -7.54 6.46
N PHE A 45 -3.83 -7.94 6.64
CA PHE A 45 -3.41 -8.93 7.65
C PHE A 45 -4.19 -10.26 7.58
N ALA A 46 -4.52 -10.76 6.39
CA ALA A 46 -5.28 -12.00 6.21
C ALA A 46 -4.44 -13.29 6.33
N SER A 47 -3.11 -13.20 6.37
CA SER A 47 -2.23 -14.37 6.42
C SER A 47 -2.25 -15.05 7.78
N LEU A 48 -2.02 -16.37 7.84
CA LEU A 48 -1.93 -17.13 9.10
C LEU A 48 -0.92 -16.55 10.09
N SER A 49 0.17 -15.95 9.58
CA SER A 49 1.19 -15.28 10.39
C SER A 49 0.69 -14.05 11.14
N SER A 50 -0.37 -13.39 10.67
CA SER A 50 -0.94 -12.21 11.35
C SER A 50 -1.66 -12.57 12.64
N ARG A 51 -2.12 -13.84 12.79
CA ARG A 51 -2.79 -14.32 14.00
C ARG A 51 -1.89 -14.30 15.24
N TYR A 52 -0.57 -14.25 15.05
CA TYR A 52 0.43 -14.18 16.12
C TYR A 52 0.89 -12.76 16.43
N SER A 53 0.45 -11.78 15.64
CA SER A 53 0.70 -10.37 15.94
C SER A 53 -0.39 -9.88 16.87
N SER A 54 -0.01 -9.14 17.91
CA SER A 54 -0.91 -8.40 18.78
C SER A 54 -1.53 -7.19 18.05
N VAL A 55 -1.97 -7.37 16.80
CA VAL A 55 -2.68 -6.34 16.05
C VAL A 55 -3.91 -6.02 16.87
N GLN A 56 -3.85 -4.89 17.56
CA GLN A 56 -4.99 -4.32 18.23
C GLN A 56 -6.06 -4.13 17.16
N SER A 57 -7.28 -4.65 17.42
CA SER A 57 -8.42 -4.45 16.54
C SER A 57 -8.50 -2.97 16.17
N MET A 58 -8.56 -2.69 14.87
CA MET A 58 -8.66 -1.32 14.38
C MET A 58 -10.14 -0.97 14.18
N ALA A 59 -10.46 0.31 14.25
CA ALA A 59 -11.78 0.85 13.96
C ALA A 59 -11.77 1.69 12.68
N ALA A 60 -12.92 1.77 12.02
CA ALA A 60 -13.12 2.77 10.98
C ALA A 60 -12.94 4.18 11.56
N GLY A 61 -12.19 5.02 10.86
CA GLY A 61 -11.78 6.35 11.32
C GLY A 61 -10.41 6.40 12.00
N ASP A 62 -9.83 5.25 12.38
CA ASP A 62 -8.48 5.21 12.94
C ASP A 62 -7.47 5.84 11.97
N SER A 63 -6.65 6.74 12.49
CA SER A 63 -5.68 7.50 11.72
C SER A 63 -4.27 7.31 12.27
N VAL A 64 -3.36 6.86 11.41
CA VAL A 64 -1.96 6.58 11.74
C VAL A 64 -1.07 7.54 10.95
N PRO A 65 -0.50 8.57 11.60
CA PRO A 65 0.47 9.45 10.96
C PRO A 65 1.82 8.74 10.85
N LEU A 66 2.44 8.80 9.66
CA LEU A 66 3.80 8.32 9.42
C LEU A 66 4.62 9.42 8.75
N PRO A 67 5.95 9.41 8.86
CA PRO A 67 6.78 10.28 8.03
C PRO A 67 6.49 10.03 6.55
N GLY A 68 5.99 11.06 5.86
CA GLY A 68 5.69 11.04 4.43
C GLY A 68 4.26 10.63 4.04
N MET A 69 3.39 10.24 4.98
CA MET A 69 1.97 9.97 4.69
C MET A 69 1.10 9.92 5.95
N THR A 70 -0.21 10.06 5.78
CA THR A 70 -1.21 9.67 6.78
C THR A 70 -2.03 8.51 6.24
N ILE A 71 -2.27 7.52 7.09
CA ILE A 71 -3.08 6.35 6.79
C ILE A 71 -4.38 6.48 7.58
N THR A 72 -5.53 6.29 6.95
CA THR A 72 -6.83 6.28 7.61
C THR A 72 -7.58 5.00 7.26
N VAL A 73 -8.01 4.25 8.26
CA VAL A 73 -8.87 3.08 8.07
C VAL A 73 -10.28 3.56 7.72
N LEU A 74 -10.79 3.17 6.56
CA LEU A 74 -12.14 3.55 6.12
C LEU A 74 -13.17 2.51 6.55
N THR A 75 -12.84 1.23 6.37
CA THR A 75 -13.70 0.12 6.76
C THR A 75 -12.88 -1.02 7.35
N VAL A 76 -13.54 -1.85 8.15
CA VAL A 76 -12.96 -3.03 8.79
C VAL A 76 -13.79 -4.27 8.47
N THR A 77 -13.13 -5.42 8.50
CA THR A 77 -13.75 -6.75 8.45
C THR A 77 -14.49 -7.05 9.76
N GLU A 78 -15.33 -8.09 9.74
CA GLU A 78 -16.04 -8.58 10.94
C GLU A 78 -15.06 -8.97 12.06
N ASP A 79 -13.86 -9.46 11.71
CA ASP A 79 -12.81 -9.82 12.66
C ASP A 79 -11.87 -8.65 13.02
N GLY A 80 -12.25 -7.40 12.73
CA GLY A 80 -11.57 -6.19 13.21
C GLY A 80 -10.30 -5.80 12.45
N ARG A 81 -10.02 -6.43 11.32
CA ARG A 81 -8.87 -6.07 10.44
C ARG A 81 -9.29 -5.00 9.43
N PRO A 82 -8.41 -4.06 9.05
CA PRO A 82 -8.71 -3.10 8.00
C PRO A 82 -9.08 -3.78 6.68
N MET A 83 -10.14 -3.31 6.04
CA MET A 83 -10.58 -3.78 4.72
C MET A 83 -10.30 -2.73 3.64
N GLU A 84 -10.64 -1.47 3.91
CA GLU A 84 -10.41 -0.34 3.02
C GLU A 84 -9.61 0.73 3.74
N VAL A 85 -8.54 1.22 3.11
CA VAL A 85 -7.60 2.14 3.73
C VAL A 85 -7.29 3.30 2.80
N LEU A 86 -7.39 4.53 3.32
CA LEU A 86 -7.00 5.76 2.65
C LEU A 86 -5.56 6.12 3.00
N PHE A 87 -4.73 6.27 1.98
CA PHE A 87 -3.38 6.81 2.08
C PHE A 87 -3.41 8.25 1.55
N ARG A 88 -2.91 9.20 2.35
CA ARG A 88 -2.76 10.60 1.96
C ARG A 88 -1.30 11.02 2.03
N PHE A 89 -0.81 11.60 0.94
CA PHE A 89 0.57 12.06 0.80
C PHE A 89 0.64 13.59 0.88
N PRO A 90 1.78 14.16 1.32
CA PRO A 90 1.95 15.62 1.37
C PRO A 90 2.12 16.26 -0.03
N VAL A 91 2.31 15.46 -1.08
CA VAL A 91 2.54 15.88 -2.46
C VAL A 91 1.62 15.12 -3.42
N ALA A 92 1.47 15.62 -4.66
CA ALA A 92 0.73 14.91 -5.71
C ALA A 92 1.37 13.54 -6.02
N LEU A 93 0.58 12.56 -6.47
CA LEU A 93 1.10 11.21 -6.70
C LEU A 93 2.13 11.14 -7.86
N GLU A 94 2.11 12.12 -8.77
CA GLU A 94 3.07 12.31 -9.87
C GLU A 94 4.34 13.06 -9.46
N ASP A 95 4.43 13.53 -8.21
CA ASP A 95 5.61 14.23 -7.74
C ASP A 95 6.85 13.34 -7.85
N ARG A 96 7.96 13.91 -8.35
CA ARG A 96 9.20 13.16 -8.61
C ARG A 96 9.84 12.57 -7.36
N SER A 97 9.44 13.01 -6.17
CA SER A 97 9.88 12.43 -4.89
C SER A 97 9.24 11.08 -4.58
N LEU A 98 8.16 10.71 -5.29
CA LEU A 98 7.47 9.43 -5.12
C LEU A 98 7.85 8.47 -6.25
N HIS A 99 8.32 7.29 -5.86
CA HIS A 99 8.58 6.18 -6.78
C HIS A 99 7.63 5.04 -6.47
N TRP A 100 6.83 4.68 -7.46
CA TRP A 100 5.78 3.69 -7.33
C TRP A 100 6.20 2.38 -7.97
N VAL A 101 6.03 1.29 -7.23
CA VAL A 101 6.26 -0.06 -7.73
C VAL A 101 5.15 -0.99 -7.26
N CYS A 102 4.80 -1.96 -8.10
CA CYS A 102 3.96 -3.10 -7.73
C CYS A 102 4.74 -4.39 -7.95
N TRP A 103 4.33 -5.46 -7.25
CA TRP A 103 4.89 -6.78 -7.48
C TRP A 103 4.06 -7.50 -8.54
N GLU A 104 4.71 -7.90 -9.63
CA GLU A 104 4.05 -8.56 -10.76
C GLU A 104 5.00 -9.59 -11.37
N ALA A 105 4.53 -10.82 -11.57
CA ALA A 105 5.29 -11.92 -12.15
C ALA A 105 6.68 -12.13 -11.51
N GLY A 106 6.74 -12.12 -10.17
CA GLY A 106 7.95 -12.42 -9.40
C GLY A 106 8.97 -11.28 -9.30
N ARG A 107 8.63 -10.05 -9.69
CA ARG A 107 9.51 -8.88 -9.57
C ARG A 107 8.76 -7.59 -9.29
N PHE A 108 9.48 -6.59 -8.76
CA PHE A 108 8.98 -5.22 -8.70
C PHE A 108 8.99 -4.58 -10.09
N ARG A 109 7.87 -4.03 -10.52
CA ARG A 109 7.71 -3.24 -11.74
C ARG A 109 7.26 -1.83 -11.40
N GLU A 110 7.63 -0.87 -12.25
CA GLU A 110 7.12 0.50 -12.15
C GLU A 110 5.59 0.46 -12.24
N PHE A 111 4.95 1.16 -11.30
CA PHE A 111 3.51 1.31 -11.25
C PHE A 111 3.16 2.78 -11.48
N ARG A 112 2.13 3.06 -12.26
CA ARG A 112 1.56 4.41 -12.36
C ARG A 112 0.20 4.42 -11.67
N PRO A 113 0.00 5.24 -10.63
CA PRO A 113 -1.31 5.42 -10.04
C PRO A 113 -2.35 5.80 -11.11
N PRO A 114 -3.62 5.37 -10.97
CA PRO A 114 -4.66 5.72 -11.93
C PRO A 114 -4.90 7.24 -11.94
N GLY A 115 -5.62 7.73 -12.96
CA GLY A 115 -6.09 9.12 -12.99
C GLY A 115 -6.98 9.46 -11.80
N VAL A 116 -7.11 10.74 -11.45
CA VAL A 116 -8.04 11.17 -10.40
C VAL A 116 -9.48 10.76 -10.77
N GLY A 117 -10.20 10.18 -9.81
CA GLY A 117 -11.54 9.61 -10.00
C GLY A 117 -11.55 8.19 -10.59
N ALA A 118 -10.40 7.67 -11.04
CA ALA A 118 -10.32 6.35 -11.64
C ALA A 118 -9.92 5.26 -10.63
N ALA A 119 -10.13 4.01 -11.05
CA ALA A 119 -9.76 2.81 -10.34
C ALA A 119 -8.98 1.86 -11.25
N ILE A 120 -8.11 1.05 -10.66
CA ILE A 120 -7.47 -0.09 -11.32
C ILE A 120 -7.47 -1.29 -10.38
N GLU A 121 -7.62 -2.48 -10.94
CA GLU A 121 -7.44 -3.73 -10.21
C GLU A 121 -6.06 -4.30 -10.52
N LEU A 122 -5.31 -4.60 -9.45
CA LEU A 122 -4.06 -5.32 -9.54
C LEU A 122 -4.32 -6.79 -9.19
N PRO A 123 -3.94 -7.74 -10.07
CA PRO A 123 -4.18 -9.16 -9.81
C PRO A 123 -3.31 -9.66 -8.66
N ALA A 124 -3.76 -10.74 -8.02
CA ALA A 124 -2.91 -11.48 -7.10
C ALA A 124 -1.66 -11.96 -7.82
N SER A 125 -0.50 -11.83 -7.18
CA SER A 125 0.79 -12.15 -7.81
C SER A 125 1.06 -13.65 -7.99
N GLY A 126 0.14 -14.53 -7.56
CA GLY A 126 0.24 -15.97 -7.71
C GLY A 126 1.35 -16.62 -6.88
N LEU A 127 1.96 -15.89 -5.93
CA LEU A 127 2.91 -16.48 -4.98
C LEU A 127 2.16 -17.45 -4.07
N PRO A 128 2.48 -18.77 -4.10
CA PRO A 128 1.92 -19.72 -3.15
C PRO A 128 2.49 -19.41 -1.76
N PHE A 129 1.60 -19.36 -0.77
CA PHE A 129 1.96 -19.39 0.65
C PHE A 129 1.83 -20.81 1.17
#